data_AF-A0A960F3J1-F1
#
_entry.id   AF-A0A960F3J1-F1
#
_cell.length_a   1.000
_cell.length_b   1.000
_cell.length_c   1.000
_cell.angle_alpha   90.00
_cell.angle_beta   90.00
_cell.angle_gamma   90.00
#
_symmetry.space_group_name_H-M   'P 1'
#
loop_
_entity.id
_entity.type
_entity.pdbx_description
1 polymer ?
#
loop_
_entity_poly.entity_id
_entity_poly.type
_entity_poly.pdbx_seq_one_letter_code
_entity_poly.pdbx_strand_id
1 'polypeptide(L)'
;MAEHGADGVSMREISLGAGQGNNSAATYHFGSREGIIEAVLDRRMRPIDERRAKMIAALGVDPGLEELVRAVVVPLAEASRSHPSYIGFFAQLRVSRRYGHLVTHARPRTSSFADVRDQIDRGLPHLSPTVRSQRRWLCASLIVHAIAEFVAVPAEQPYDDWDELVDGIVAACVHLLKGT
;
A
#
# COMPACT_ATOMS: atom_id res chain seq x y z
N MET A 1 9.96 22.10 -18.58
CA MET A 1 10.92 22.18 -17.45
C MET A 1 10.43 21.21 -16.39
N ALA A 2 11.01 20.01 -16.38
CA ALA A 2 10.57 18.84 -15.62
C ALA A 2 11.78 18.26 -14.87
N GLU A 3 12.31 19.02 -13.91
CA GLU A 3 13.56 18.68 -13.20
C GLU A 3 13.38 18.32 -11.72
N HIS A 4 12.14 18.07 -11.26
CA HIS A 4 11.90 17.61 -9.88
C HIS A 4 11.13 16.29 -9.81
N GLY A 5 11.17 15.50 -10.89
CA GLY A 5 10.63 14.14 -10.91
C GLY A 5 11.56 13.16 -10.18
N ALA A 6 11.01 12.43 -9.22
CA ALA A 6 11.56 11.23 -8.55
C ALA A 6 12.67 11.38 -7.48
N ASP A 7 13.44 12.47 -7.42
CA ASP A 7 14.39 12.72 -6.29
C ASP A 7 13.77 13.51 -5.12
N GLY A 8 12.56 14.03 -5.36
CA GLY A 8 11.83 14.95 -4.49
C GLY A 8 10.89 14.29 -3.49
N VAL A 9 11.27 13.19 -2.84
CA VAL A 9 10.71 12.96 -1.50
C VAL A 9 11.29 14.07 -0.63
N SER A 10 10.58 15.18 -0.51
CA SER A 10 11.09 16.35 0.18
C SER A 10 11.32 15.98 1.64
N MET A 11 12.41 16.48 2.24
CA MET A 11 12.64 16.32 3.68
C MET A 11 11.43 16.82 4.49
N ARG A 12 10.61 17.70 3.90
CA ARG A 12 9.33 18.18 4.44
C ARG A 12 8.28 17.07 4.54
N GLU A 13 8.09 16.25 3.51
CA GLU A 13 7.14 15.11 3.55
C GLU A 13 7.59 14.02 4.52
N ILE A 14 8.89 13.77 4.58
CA ILE A 14 9.49 12.85 5.57
C ILE A 14 9.31 13.39 7.00
N SER A 15 9.57 14.69 7.21
CA SER A 15 9.41 15.35 8.53
C SER A 15 7.95 15.43 8.97
N LEU A 16 7.04 15.71 8.04
CA LEU A 16 5.59 15.70 8.28
C LEU A 16 5.08 14.28 8.59
N GLY A 17 5.61 13.27 7.89
CA GLY A 17 5.33 11.86 8.15
C GLY A 17 5.85 11.38 9.52
N ALA A 18 7.02 11.86 9.94
CA ALA A 18 7.67 11.54 11.21
C ALA A 18 7.13 12.34 12.42
N GLY A 19 6.39 13.43 12.20
CA GLY A 19 5.82 14.26 13.28
C GLY A 19 6.88 15.00 14.11
N GLN A 20 8.09 15.17 13.57
CA GLN A 20 9.20 15.85 14.21
C GLN A 20 9.71 16.94 13.28
N GLY A 21 9.50 18.20 13.64
CA GLY A 21 9.87 19.37 12.84
C GLY A 21 11.38 19.68 12.79
N ASN A 22 12.24 18.74 13.23
CA ASN A 22 13.67 18.99 13.36
C ASN A 22 14.51 17.92 12.64
N ASN A 23 14.97 18.27 11.44
CA ASN A 23 15.74 17.39 10.54
C ASN A 23 17.03 16.82 11.15
N SER A 24 17.64 17.51 12.11
CA SER A 24 18.88 17.06 12.76
C SER A 24 18.63 15.98 13.82
N ALA A 25 17.47 15.97 14.47
CA ALA A 25 17.11 14.96 15.47
C ALA A 25 16.69 13.62 14.82
N ALA A 26 16.05 13.66 13.65
CA ALA A 26 15.65 12.47 12.92
C ALA A 26 16.86 11.63 12.47
N THR A 27 17.90 12.26 11.94
CA THR A 27 19.13 11.55 11.51
C THR A 27 19.87 10.91 12.69
N TYR A 28 19.79 11.51 13.89
CA TYR A 28 20.43 10.97 15.10
C TYR A 28 19.73 9.72 15.65
N HIS A 29 18.40 9.59 15.48
CA HIS A 29 17.63 8.43 15.93
C HIS A 29 17.50 7.31 14.88
N PHE A 30 17.58 7.62 13.59
CA PHE A 30 17.34 6.66 12.49
C PHE A 30 18.59 6.28 11.69
N GLY A 31 19.73 6.95 11.89
CA GLY A 31 21.02 6.58 11.32
C GLY A 31 21.22 6.82 9.81
N SER A 32 20.15 6.84 8.99
CA SER A 32 20.21 7.11 7.54
C SER A 32 18.86 7.60 6.98
N ARG A 33 18.85 8.11 5.73
CA ARG A 33 17.60 8.52 5.04
C ARG A 33 16.69 7.31 4.81
N GLU A 34 17.28 6.18 4.49
CA GLU A 34 16.62 4.88 4.36
C GLU A 34 15.97 4.47 5.70
N GLY A 35 16.66 4.62 6.83
CA GLY A 35 16.11 4.32 8.16
C GLY A 35 14.92 5.21 8.53
N ILE A 36 14.92 6.47 8.10
CA ILE A 36 13.74 7.35 8.29
C ILE A 36 12.57 6.88 7.41
N ILE A 37 12.83 6.52 6.15
CA ILE A 37 11.79 5.99 5.25
C ILE A 37 11.18 4.72 5.83
N GLU A 38 12.01 3.78 6.31
CA GLU A 38 11.56 2.55 6.97
C GLU A 38 10.69 2.84 8.18
N ALA A 39 11.12 3.76 9.06
CA ALA A 39 10.35 4.13 10.24
C ALA A 39 8.99 4.77 9.90
N VAL A 40 8.94 5.62 8.86
CA VAL A 40 7.70 6.21 8.37
C VAL A 40 6.79 5.13 7.79
N LEU A 41 7.32 4.22 6.98
CA LEU A 41 6.57 3.09 6.42
C LEU A 41 6.00 2.24 7.56
N ASP A 42 6.81 1.80 8.52
CA ASP A 42 6.36 0.97 9.64
C ASP A 42 5.25 1.67 10.45
N ARG A 43 5.47 2.93 10.84
CA ARG A 43 4.49 3.71 11.60
C ARG A 43 3.15 3.82 10.88
N ARG A 44 3.16 3.99 9.56
CA ARG A 44 1.95 4.20 8.76
C ARG A 44 1.27 2.89 8.36
N MET A 45 2.03 1.82 8.14
CA MET A 45 1.50 0.51 7.77
C MET A 45 0.99 -0.29 8.96
N ARG A 46 1.50 -0.06 10.18
CA ARG A 46 1.05 -0.75 11.39
C ARG A 46 -0.47 -0.67 11.63
N PRO A 47 -1.12 0.51 11.68
CA PRO A 47 -2.58 0.57 11.88
C PRO A 47 -3.37 -0.05 10.71
N ILE A 48 -2.83 0.00 9.49
CA ILE A 48 -3.42 -0.64 8.30
C ILE A 48 -3.38 -2.17 8.45
N ASP A 49 -2.25 -2.70 8.91
CA ASP A 49 -2.05 -4.12 9.14
C ASP A 49 -2.90 -4.65 10.32
N GLU A 50 -3.08 -3.86 11.39
CA GLU A 50 -4.00 -4.16 12.50
C GLU A 50 -5.46 -4.19 12.04
N ARG A 51 -5.88 -3.20 11.24
CA ARG A 51 -7.23 -3.15 10.66
C ARG A 51 -7.47 -4.35 9.74
N ARG A 52 -6.48 -4.72 8.92
CA ARG A 52 -6.51 -5.93 8.08
C ARG A 52 -6.62 -7.20 8.93
N ALA A 53 -5.84 -7.32 10.00
CA ALA A 53 -5.90 -8.48 10.91
C ALA A 53 -7.31 -8.66 11.49
N LYS A 54 -7.96 -7.57 11.92
CA LYS A 54 -9.35 -7.59 12.40
C LYS A 54 -10.34 -8.03 11.33
N MET A 55 -10.17 -7.57 10.08
CA MET A 55 -11.01 -8.02 8.96
C MET A 55 -10.87 -9.52 8.75
N ILE A 56 -9.64 -10.03 8.64
CA ILE A 56 -9.37 -11.46 8.43
C ILE A 56 -9.92 -12.31 9.57
N ALA A 57 -9.75 -11.88 10.82
CA ALA A 57 -10.25 -12.60 11.99
C ALA A 57 -11.79 -12.69 12.02
N ALA A 58 -12.47 -11.75 11.37
CA ALA A 58 -13.93 -11.79 11.21
C ALA A 58 -14.37 -12.66 10.01
N LEU A 59 -13.45 -13.03 9.12
CA LEU A 59 -13.72 -14.00 8.07
C LEU A 59 -13.77 -15.41 8.67
N GLY A 60 -14.70 -16.22 8.19
CA GLY A 60 -14.84 -17.61 8.63
C GLY A 60 -13.69 -18.50 8.17
N VAL A 61 -13.89 -19.82 8.27
CA VAL A 61 -12.95 -20.79 7.70
C VAL A 61 -13.07 -20.75 6.17
N ASP A 62 -11.92 -20.63 5.50
CA ASP A 62 -11.77 -20.61 4.03
C ASP A 62 -12.44 -19.41 3.33
N PRO A 63 -11.94 -18.18 3.57
CA PRO A 63 -12.49 -16.99 2.94
C PRO A 63 -12.35 -17.00 1.42
N GLY A 64 -13.36 -16.45 0.74
CA GLY A 64 -13.34 -16.25 -0.69
C GLY A 64 -12.26 -15.25 -1.14
N LEU A 65 -11.81 -15.37 -2.38
CA LEU A 65 -10.80 -14.49 -2.95
C LEU A 65 -11.19 -13.00 -2.87
N GLU A 66 -12.47 -12.68 -3.07
CA GLU A 66 -12.95 -11.30 -2.95
C GLU A 66 -12.77 -10.75 -1.53
N GLU A 67 -13.12 -11.54 -0.51
CA GLU A 67 -12.98 -11.15 0.90
C GLU A 67 -11.51 -10.90 1.26
N LEU A 68 -10.61 -11.77 0.77
CA LEU A 68 -9.16 -11.62 0.93
C LEU A 68 -8.63 -10.35 0.24
N VAL A 69 -9.12 -10.05 -0.97
CA VAL A 69 -8.75 -8.82 -1.69
C VAL A 69 -9.29 -7.59 -0.95
N ARG A 70 -10.54 -7.61 -0.47
CA ARG A 70 -11.12 -6.54 0.36
C ARG A 70 -10.29 -6.28 1.61
N ALA A 71 -9.79 -7.32 2.27
CA ALA A 71 -8.91 -7.19 3.44
C ALA A 71 -7.56 -6.49 3.11
N VAL A 72 -7.14 -6.44 1.84
CA VAL A 72 -6.00 -5.65 1.39
C VAL A 72 -6.39 -4.22 1.05
N VAL A 73 -7.47 -4.04 0.28
CA VAL A 73 -7.87 -2.75 -0.30
C VAL A 73 -8.47 -1.82 0.75
N VAL A 74 -9.47 -2.29 1.50
CA VAL A 74 -10.28 -1.46 2.42
C VAL A 74 -9.42 -0.75 3.47
N PRO A 75 -8.53 -1.44 4.22
CA PRO A 75 -7.72 -0.76 5.24
C PRO A 75 -6.79 0.32 4.67
N LEU A 76 -6.30 0.11 3.45
CA LEU A 76 -5.44 1.09 2.78
C LEU A 76 -6.24 2.30 2.28
N ALA A 77 -7.44 2.08 1.73
CA ALA A 77 -8.34 3.14 1.31
C ALA A 77 -8.80 3.99 2.51
N GLU A 78 -9.24 3.37 3.60
CA GLU A 78 -9.61 4.03 4.86
C GLU A 78 -8.48 4.93 5.39
N ALA A 79 -7.25 4.41 5.42
CA ALA A 79 -6.08 5.15 5.87
C ALA A 79 -5.71 6.31 4.92
N SER A 80 -5.86 6.11 3.61
CA SER A 80 -5.56 7.12 2.59
C SER A 80 -6.57 8.27 2.59
N ARG A 81 -7.84 7.98 2.88
CA ARG A 81 -8.87 9.00 3.09
C ARG A 81 -8.55 9.90 4.29
N SER A 82 -8.02 9.32 5.36
CA SER A 82 -7.63 10.06 6.57
C SER A 82 -6.28 10.80 6.43
N HIS A 83 -5.37 10.27 5.60
CA HIS A 83 -4.04 10.83 5.38
C HIS A 83 -3.66 10.86 3.88
N PRO A 84 -4.26 11.77 3.10
CA PRO A 84 -4.08 11.88 1.65
C PRO A 84 -2.64 11.87 1.13
N SER A 85 -1.73 12.55 1.84
CA SER A 85 -0.35 12.73 1.37
C SER A 85 0.49 11.45 1.46
N TYR A 86 0.13 10.50 2.33
CA TYR A 86 0.92 9.30 2.53
C TYR A 86 0.83 8.33 1.34
N ILE A 87 -0.35 8.18 0.73
CA ILE A 87 -0.52 7.24 -0.38
C ILE A 87 0.26 7.67 -1.63
N GLY A 88 0.34 8.97 -1.90
CA GLY A 88 1.18 9.52 -2.97
C GLY A 88 2.67 9.26 -2.72
N PHE A 89 3.15 9.49 -1.51
CA PHE A 89 4.52 9.13 -1.10
C PHE A 89 4.79 7.63 -1.26
N PHE A 90 3.86 6.79 -0.83
CA PHE A 90 3.97 5.34 -0.95
C PHE A 90 4.02 4.87 -2.41
N ALA A 91 3.21 5.48 -3.29
CA ALA A 91 3.22 5.23 -4.73
C ALA A 91 4.58 5.58 -5.35
N GLN A 92 5.12 6.76 -5.03
CA GLN A 92 6.44 7.20 -5.53
C GLN A 92 7.57 6.27 -5.06
N LEU A 93 7.54 5.82 -3.80
CA LEU A 93 8.53 4.88 -3.29
C LEU A 93 8.53 3.55 -4.06
N ARG A 94 7.35 3.01 -4.42
CA ARG A 94 7.24 1.72 -5.12
C ARG A 94 7.99 1.68 -6.46
N VAL A 95 8.02 2.80 -7.17
CA VAL A 95 8.67 2.92 -8.48
C VAL A 95 10.07 3.50 -8.41
N SER A 96 10.52 3.89 -7.21
CA SER A 96 11.87 4.43 -6.99
C SER A 96 12.93 3.33 -7.20
N ARG A 97 13.89 3.57 -8.10
CA ARG A 97 15.05 2.68 -8.28
C ARG A 97 15.91 2.61 -7.02
N ARG A 98 15.98 3.69 -6.25
CA ARG A 98 16.81 3.80 -5.05
C ARG A 98 16.11 3.20 -3.83
N TYR A 99 14.84 3.53 -3.62
CA TYR A 99 14.12 3.20 -2.38
C TYR A 99 13.04 2.13 -2.53
N GLY A 100 12.74 1.65 -3.74
CA GLY A 100 11.68 0.67 -3.97
C GLY A 100 11.87 -0.65 -3.22
N HIS A 101 13.13 -1.01 -2.94
CA HIS A 101 13.44 -2.17 -2.11
C HIS A 101 12.88 -2.04 -0.69
N LEU A 102 12.80 -0.83 -0.13
CA LEU A 102 12.26 -0.60 1.23
C LEU A 102 10.77 -0.95 1.31
N VAL A 103 9.99 -0.73 0.26
CA VAL A 103 8.56 -1.09 0.25
C VAL A 103 8.34 -2.61 0.33
N THR A 104 9.28 -3.38 -0.23
CA THR A 104 9.22 -4.85 -0.24
C THR A 104 9.72 -5.45 1.08
N HIS A 105 10.71 -4.81 1.72
CA HIS A 105 11.39 -5.34 2.91
C HIS A 105 10.89 -4.76 4.24
N ALA A 106 10.22 -3.60 4.24
CA ALA A 106 9.75 -2.93 5.46
C ALA A 106 8.59 -3.64 6.17
N ARG A 107 8.11 -4.79 5.67
CA ARG A 107 7.02 -5.52 6.32
C ARG A 107 7.55 -6.76 7.05
N PRO A 108 7.21 -6.93 8.34
CA PRO A 108 7.46 -8.19 9.04
C PRO A 108 6.85 -9.36 8.27
N ARG A 109 7.60 -10.47 8.15
CA ARG A 109 7.10 -11.74 7.58
C ARG A 109 5.88 -12.30 8.32
N THR A 110 5.64 -11.84 9.55
CA THR A 110 4.52 -12.19 10.44
C THR A 110 3.35 -11.19 10.38
N SER A 111 3.33 -10.27 9.41
CA SER A 111 2.21 -9.33 9.24
C SER A 111 0.98 -10.01 8.66
N SER A 112 -0.22 -9.50 9.00
CA SER A 112 -1.51 -9.94 8.42
C SER A 112 -1.53 -9.89 6.88
N PHE A 113 -0.64 -9.11 6.28
CA PHE A 113 -0.44 -9.09 4.83
C PHE A 113 0.12 -10.40 4.28
N ALA A 114 1.12 -10.96 4.95
CA ALA A 114 1.74 -12.22 4.55
C ALA A 114 0.71 -13.36 4.62
N ASP A 115 -0.11 -13.38 5.67
CA ASP A 115 -1.18 -14.38 5.82
C ASP A 115 -2.20 -14.29 4.70
N VAL A 116 -2.67 -13.08 4.35
CA VAL A 116 -3.61 -12.89 3.23
C VAL A 116 -2.98 -13.29 1.91
N ARG A 117 -1.72 -12.90 1.67
CA ARG A 117 -0.98 -13.29 0.47
C ARG A 117 -0.93 -14.82 0.35
N ASP A 118 -0.63 -15.51 1.44
CA ASP A 118 -0.50 -16.97 1.44
C ASP A 118 -1.86 -17.66 1.27
N GLN A 119 -2.95 -17.07 1.76
CA GLN A 119 -4.32 -17.55 1.49
C GLN A 119 -4.72 -17.34 0.02
N ILE A 120 -4.43 -16.16 -0.55
CA ILE A 120 -4.65 -15.88 -1.98
C ILE A 120 -3.87 -16.89 -2.84
N ASP A 121 -2.60 -17.11 -2.54
CA ASP A 121 -1.75 -18.02 -3.31
C ASP A 121 -2.24 -19.47 -3.19
N ARG A 122 -2.80 -19.88 -2.04
CA ARG A 122 -3.43 -21.19 -1.85
C ARG A 122 -4.71 -21.36 -2.66
N GLY A 123 -5.50 -20.31 -2.83
CA GLY A 123 -6.72 -20.30 -3.65
C GLY A 123 -6.49 -20.32 -5.17
N LEU A 124 -5.22 -20.28 -5.61
CA LEU A 124 -4.84 -20.24 -7.04
C LEU A 124 -3.82 -21.35 -7.41
N PRO A 125 -4.08 -22.62 -7.08
CA PRO A 125 -3.10 -23.70 -7.26
C PRO A 125 -2.82 -24.02 -8.74
N HIS A 126 -3.73 -23.64 -9.66
CA HIS A 126 -3.59 -23.80 -11.10
C HIS A 126 -2.55 -22.87 -11.72
N LEU A 127 -2.10 -21.83 -11.01
CA LEU A 127 -1.12 -20.87 -11.49
C LEU A 127 0.29 -21.18 -10.99
N SER A 128 1.27 -21.01 -11.87
CA SER A 128 2.68 -21.12 -11.46
C SER A 128 3.05 -20.07 -10.41
N PRO A 129 4.04 -20.32 -9.54
CA PRO A 129 4.50 -19.35 -8.54
C PRO A 129 4.90 -17.99 -9.15
N THR A 130 5.48 -18.02 -10.35
CA THR A 130 5.85 -16.81 -11.11
C THR A 130 4.62 -16.01 -11.51
N VAL A 131 3.59 -16.66 -12.05
CA VAL A 131 2.36 -15.97 -12.47
C VAL A 131 1.61 -15.40 -11.26
N ARG A 132 1.52 -16.15 -10.15
CA ARG A 132 0.95 -15.63 -8.88
C ARG A 132 1.69 -14.38 -8.42
N SER A 133 3.03 -14.41 -8.42
CA SER A 133 3.85 -13.27 -8.00
C SER A 133 3.67 -12.05 -8.91
N GLN A 134 3.63 -12.25 -10.23
CA GLN A 134 3.41 -11.18 -11.21
C GLN A 134 2.03 -10.54 -11.06
N ARG A 135 0.97 -11.35 -10.93
CA ARG A 135 -0.40 -10.85 -10.74
C ARG A 135 -0.55 -10.11 -9.42
N ARG A 136 0.03 -10.62 -8.33
CA ARG A 136 0.07 -9.89 -7.05
C ARG A 136 0.83 -8.57 -7.14
N TRP A 137 1.93 -8.52 -7.88
CA TRP A 137 2.67 -7.28 -8.12
C TRP A 137 1.81 -6.26 -8.89
N LEU A 138 1.12 -6.69 -9.94
CA LEU A 138 0.18 -5.87 -10.71
C LEU A 138 -0.98 -5.35 -9.85
N CYS A 139 -1.63 -6.22 -9.05
CA CYS A 139 -2.67 -5.82 -8.10
C CYS A 139 -2.15 -4.78 -7.12
N ALA A 140 -0.98 -5.00 -6.51
CA ALA A 140 -0.40 -4.04 -5.58
C ALA A 140 -0.08 -2.69 -6.25
N SER A 141 0.27 -2.68 -7.54
CA SER A 141 0.45 -1.44 -8.30
C SER A 141 -0.89 -0.75 -8.55
N LEU A 142 -1.90 -1.48 -9.03
CA LEU A 142 -3.25 -0.96 -9.27
C LEU A 142 -3.83 -0.33 -8.00
N ILE A 143 -3.85 -1.07 -6.89
CA ILE A 143 -4.42 -0.61 -5.62
C ILE A 143 -3.78 0.71 -5.17
N VAL A 144 -2.45 0.77 -5.15
CA VAL A 144 -1.74 1.93 -4.61
C VAL A 144 -1.89 3.16 -5.52
N HIS A 145 -1.77 2.98 -6.83
CA HIS A 145 -1.82 4.11 -7.77
C HIS A 145 -3.25 4.60 -7.99
N ALA A 146 -4.24 3.71 -8.06
CA ALA A 146 -5.64 4.12 -8.18
C ALA A 146 -6.09 4.96 -6.97
N ILE A 147 -5.73 4.55 -5.74
CA ILE A 147 -6.05 5.34 -4.54
C ILE A 147 -5.27 6.66 -4.54
N ALA A 148 -3.99 6.66 -4.93
CA ALA A 148 -3.17 7.87 -4.98
C ALA A 148 -3.70 8.88 -6.00
N GLU A 149 -4.09 8.41 -7.19
CA GLU A 149 -4.69 9.22 -8.25
C GLU A 149 -6.02 9.80 -7.78
N PHE A 150 -6.91 8.97 -7.24
CA PHE A 150 -8.22 9.40 -6.73
C PHE A 150 -8.09 10.51 -5.68
N VAL A 151 -7.17 10.35 -4.73
CA VAL A 151 -6.91 11.35 -3.68
C VAL A 151 -6.29 12.64 -4.21
N ALA A 152 -5.57 12.57 -5.34
CA ALA A 152 -4.93 13.74 -5.95
C ALA A 152 -5.91 14.56 -6.81
N VAL A 153 -7.08 14.00 -7.18
CA VAL A 153 -8.10 14.70 -7.96
C VAL A 153 -8.72 15.82 -7.11
N PRO A 154 -8.75 17.08 -7.59
CA PRO A 154 -9.46 18.16 -6.92
C PRO A 154 -10.96 17.84 -6.79
N ALA A 155 -11.59 18.26 -5.69
CA ALA A 155 -12.99 17.98 -5.33
C ALA A 155 -14.06 18.48 -6.34
N GLU A 156 -13.66 19.09 -7.46
CA GLU A 156 -14.53 19.64 -8.50
C GLU A 156 -14.82 18.64 -9.64
N GLN A 157 -14.33 17.40 -9.56
CA GLN A 157 -14.61 16.35 -10.55
C GLN A 157 -15.62 15.30 -10.04
N PRO A 158 -16.45 14.70 -10.92
CA PRO A 158 -17.58 13.83 -10.56
C PRO A 158 -17.18 12.41 -10.09
N TYR A 159 -15.95 12.22 -9.62
CA TYR A 159 -15.41 10.93 -9.17
C TYR A 159 -15.07 11.02 -7.68
N ASP A 160 -16.07 11.19 -6.81
CA ASP A 160 -15.89 11.35 -5.36
C ASP A 160 -16.45 10.19 -4.52
N ASP A 161 -17.03 9.16 -5.16
CA ASP A 161 -17.51 7.97 -4.48
C ASP A 161 -16.36 7.00 -4.14
N TRP A 162 -15.99 7.00 -2.86
CA TRP A 162 -14.98 6.10 -2.30
C TRP A 162 -15.38 4.63 -2.34
N ASP A 163 -16.66 4.31 -2.18
CA ASP A 163 -17.14 2.94 -2.13
C ASP A 163 -17.11 2.35 -3.54
N GLU A 164 -17.52 3.13 -4.56
CA GLU A 164 -17.41 2.73 -5.97
C GLU A 164 -15.94 2.51 -6.39
N LEU A 165 -15.02 3.39 -5.97
CA LEU A 165 -13.58 3.20 -6.20
C LEU A 165 -13.08 1.88 -5.59
N VAL A 166 -13.40 1.64 -4.30
CA VAL A 166 -12.95 0.44 -3.58
C VAL A 166 -13.50 -0.82 -4.23
N ASP A 167 -14.78 -0.85 -4.56
CA ASP A 167 -15.42 -1.99 -5.22
C ASP A 167 -14.82 -2.24 -6.62
N GLY A 168 -14.57 -1.18 -7.39
CA GLY A 168 -13.90 -1.26 -8.69
C GLY A 168 -12.48 -1.84 -8.59
N ILE A 169 -11.68 -1.38 -7.64
CA ILE A 169 -10.32 -1.91 -7.39
C ILE A 169 -10.37 -3.38 -6.97
N VAL A 170 -11.30 -3.74 -6.09
CA VAL A 170 -11.49 -5.13 -5.62
C VAL A 170 -11.85 -6.03 -6.80
N ALA A 171 -12.86 -5.66 -7.59
CA ALA A 171 -13.30 -6.43 -8.74
C ALA A 171 -12.17 -6.62 -9.77
N ALA A 172 -11.43 -5.55 -10.09
CA ALA A 172 -10.29 -5.62 -11.00
C ALA A 172 -9.18 -6.53 -10.48
N CYS A 173 -8.85 -6.47 -9.18
CA CYS A 173 -7.86 -7.34 -8.57
C CYS A 173 -8.28 -8.81 -8.56
N VAL A 174 -9.55 -9.11 -8.26
CA VAL A 174 -10.07 -10.49 -8.29
C VAL A 174 -9.95 -11.09 -9.69
N HIS A 175 -10.32 -10.34 -10.74
CA HIS A 175 -10.19 -10.79 -12.13
C HIS A 175 -8.72 -11.00 -12.52
N LEU A 176 -7.86 -10.04 -12.19
CA LEU A 176 -6.43 -10.10 -12.47
C LEU A 176 -5.76 -11.31 -11.79
N LEU A 177 -6.17 -11.63 -10.56
CA LEU A 177 -5.62 -12.76 -9.79
C LEU A 177 -6.07 -14.12 -10.34
N LYS A 178 -7.38 -14.29 -10.61
CA LYS A 178 -7.93 -15.54 -11.18
C LYS A 178 -7.33 -15.85 -12.55
N GLY A 179 -7.18 -14.82 -13.38
CA GLY A 179 -6.87 -14.98 -14.79
C GLY A 179 -8.10 -15.42 -15.57
N THR A 180 -8.17 -14.97 -16.82
CA THR A 180 -9.08 -15.52 -17.84
C THR A 180 -8.76 -16.97 -18.15
#